data_AF-A0A3A8AV11-F1
#
_entry.id   AF-A0A3A8AV11-F1
#
_cell.length_a   1.000
_cell.length_b   1.000
_cell.length_c   1.000
_cell.angle_alpha   90.00
_cell.angle_beta   90.00
_cell.angle_gamma   90.00
#
_symmetry.space_group_name_H-M   'P 1'
#
loop_
_entity.id
_entity.type
_entity.pdbx_description
1 polymer ?
#
loop_
_entity_poly.entity_id
_entity_poly.type
_entity_poly.pdbx_seq_one_letter_code
_entity_poly.pdbx_strand_id
1 'polypeptide(L)'
;MDIILHLGAHRTASTSFQLYMRRNRRALGAAGIAFWGPRQTRNGLLNGAISTPGTMPAARQLRRARGRIALQVYKLREAGMQRLVLSDENLIGSPRRNIRDMRLYPAAGERMARYREALGGRIARVVLSIRAQDAYWTSLLAYSIPRGGALPDSARLKRIAQEPRSWRDVITDLACALPGTELCVLPHEAFASRPERKLAAMCAMDAPPLCAAREWLNRSPRPDELRALLAERGEAPQLDAAPGDAQWTPFNPAQKAAMRESYADDIYWLRAGADGLAILTETPAEAGTVKTPALRAETRRGSRHDQGQRHLA
;
A
#
# COMPACT_ATOMS: atom_id res chain seq x y z
N MET A 1 -12.31 -5.66 -21.04
CA MET A 1 -11.42 -4.76 -20.27
C MET A 1 -11.17 -5.36 -18.91
N ASP A 2 -9.90 -5.60 -18.63
CA ASP A 2 -9.41 -6.20 -17.40
C ASP A 2 -9.19 -5.12 -16.35
N ILE A 3 -9.60 -5.39 -15.11
CA ILE A 3 -9.35 -4.50 -13.98
C ILE A 3 -8.26 -5.12 -13.12
N ILE A 4 -7.19 -4.38 -12.92
CA ILE A 4 -6.04 -4.74 -12.09
C ILE A 4 -6.06 -3.85 -10.86
N LEU A 5 -6.19 -4.45 -9.68
CA LEU A 5 -6.16 -3.71 -8.42
C LEU A 5 -4.75 -3.71 -7.83
N HIS A 6 -4.13 -2.54 -7.78
CA HIS A 6 -2.88 -2.34 -7.04
C HIS A 6 -3.21 -1.84 -5.63
N LEU A 7 -3.26 -2.78 -4.68
CA LEU A 7 -3.62 -2.54 -3.28
C LEU A 7 -2.46 -1.98 -2.46
N GLY A 8 -1.21 -2.21 -2.90
CA GLY A 8 0.05 -1.75 -2.31
C GLY A 8 -0.03 -1.26 -0.88
N ALA A 9 0.32 -2.10 0.11
CA ALA A 9 0.20 -1.74 1.52
C ALA A 9 0.85 -0.39 1.81
N HIS A 10 0.30 0.36 2.78
CA HIS A 10 0.87 1.63 3.19
C HIS A 10 2.38 1.50 3.43
N ARG A 11 3.12 2.55 3.08
CA ARG A 11 4.59 2.59 3.22
C ARG A 11 5.36 1.60 2.34
N THR A 12 4.76 1.13 1.23
CA THR A 12 5.41 0.30 0.20
C THR A 12 5.70 1.03 -1.14
N ALA A 13 5.88 2.36 -1.08
CA ALA A 13 6.11 3.25 -2.24
C ALA A 13 4.92 3.38 -3.22
N SER A 14 3.68 3.20 -2.74
CA SER A 14 2.46 3.40 -3.54
C SER A 14 2.37 4.82 -4.12
N THR A 15 2.73 5.86 -3.36
CA THR A 15 2.69 7.25 -3.84
C THR A 15 3.67 7.52 -4.99
N SER A 16 4.89 6.99 -4.91
CA SER A 16 5.86 7.09 -6.01
C SER A 16 5.33 6.40 -7.27
N PHE A 17 4.76 5.20 -7.12
CA PHE A 17 4.13 4.48 -8.22
C PHE A 17 2.95 5.24 -8.83
N GLN A 18 2.06 5.81 -8.02
CA GLN A 18 0.91 6.59 -8.49
C GLN A 18 1.33 7.89 -9.20
N LEU A 19 2.43 8.55 -8.76
CA LEU A 19 3.02 9.65 -9.49
C LEU A 19 3.54 9.19 -10.86
N TYR A 20 4.31 8.11 -10.88
CA TYR A 20 4.84 7.49 -12.08
C TYR A 20 3.72 7.18 -13.10
N MET A 21 2.63 6.53 -12.66
CA MET A 21 1.48 6.25 -13.53
C MET A 21 0.84 7.52 -14.10
N ARG A 22 0.74 8.59 -13.29
CA ARG A 22 0.18 9.87 -13.74
C ARG A 22 1.10 10.57 -14.75
N ARG A 23 2.41 10.55 -14.53
CA ARG A 23 3.40 11.15 -15.45
C ARG A 23 3.43 10.43 -16.81
N ASN A 24 3.07 9.15 -16.82
CA ASN A 24 3.07 8.31 -18.02
C ASN A 24 1.69 8.10 -18.65
N ARG A 25 0.67 8.86 -18.26
CA ARG A 25 -0.73 8.63 -18.69
C ARG A 25 -0.92 8.57 -20.21
N ARG A 26 -0.18 9.38 -20.97
CA ARG A 26 -0.25 9.37 -22.45
C ARG A 26 0.31 8.08 -23.04
N ALA A 27 1.50 7.66 -22.60
CA ALA A 27 2.12 6.42 -23.04
C ALA A 27 1.29 5.19 -22.65
N LEU A 28 0.73 5.20 -21.43
CA LEU A 28 -0.18 4.15 -20.96
C LEU A 28 -1.46 4.10 -21.81
N GLY A 29 -2.07 5.25 -22.13
CA GLY A 29 -3.24 5.33 -22.99
C GLY A 29 -2.98 4.78 -24.40
N ALA A 30 -1.82 5.09 -24.99
CA ALA A 30 -1.41 4.53 -26.28
C ALA A 30 -1.26 2.99 -26.24
N ALA A 31 -0.90 2.44 -25.08
CA ALA A 31 -0.87 1.00 -24.82
C ALA A 31 -2.22 0.41 -24.36
N GLY A 32 -3.33 1.17 -24.44
CA GLY A 32 -4.66 0.73 -24.03
C GLY A 32 -4.85 0.59 -22.51
N ILE A 33 -4.02 1.25 -21.70
CA ILE A 33 -4.04 1.17 -20.23
C ILE A 33 -4.58 2.48 -19.63
N ALA A 34 -5.72 2.36 -18.95
CA ALA A 34 -6.28 3.41 -18.11
C ALA A 34 -5.72 3.33 -16.69
N PHE A 35 -5.68 4.47 -16.00
CA PHE A 35 -5.24 4.58 -14.61
C PHE A 35 -6.25 5.33 -13.75
N TRP A 36 -6.67 4.71 -12.65
CA TRP A 36 -7.38 5.36 -11.54
C TRP A 36 -6.51 5.34 -10.28
N GLY A 37 -6.14 6.52 -9.80
CA GLY A 37 -5.41 6.67 -8.53
C GLY A 37 -6.27 7.34 -7.45
N PRO A 38 -5.68 7.70 -6.30
CA PRO A 38 -6.38 8.35 -5.18
C PRO A 38 -7.19 9.59 -5.57
N ARG A 39 -6.72 10.35 -6.58
CA ARG A 39 -7.42 11.55 -7.09
C ARG A 39 -8.78 11.22 -7.72
N GLN A 40 -8.99 9.99 -8.17
CA GLN A 40 -10.26 9.52 -8.74
C GLN A 40 -11.02 8.67 -7.73
N THR A 41 -10.36 7.67 -7.14
CA THR A 41 -10.98 6.70 -6.22
C THR A 41 -11.59 7.38 -4.99
N ARG A 42 -10.92 8.42 -4.47
CA ARG A 42 -11.35 9.18 -3.28
C ARG A 42 -12.18 10.41 -3.63
N ASN A 43 -12.25 10.82 -4.90
CA ASN A 43 -13.09 11.93 -5.37
C ASN A 43 -14.46 11.42 -5.83
N GLY A 44 -15.16 10.73 -4.93
CA GLY A 44 -16.51 10.26 -5.17
C GLY A 44 -16.61 8.88 -5.80
N LEU A 45 -15.70 8.48 -6.70
CA LEU A 45 -15.84 7.26 -7.52
C LEU A 45 -16.23 6.01 -6.73
N LEU A 46 -15.58 5.78 -5.58
CA LEU A 46 -15.81 4.62 -4.73
C LEU A 46 -16.77 4.88 -3.55
N ASN A 47 -17.37 6.07 -3.43
CA ASN A 47 -18.27 6.38 -2.32
C ASN A 47 -19.43 5.38 -2.24
N GLY A 48 -19.68 4.85 -1.04
CA GLY A 48 -20.71 3.84 -0.81
C GLY A 48 -20.31 2.41 -1.15
N ALA A 49 -19.09 2.16 -1.69
CA ALA A 49 -18.57 0.80 -1.85
C ALA A 49 -18.31 0.16 -0.47
N ILE A 50 -17.66 0.91 0.42
CA ILE A 50 -17.69 0.64 1.86
C ILE A 50 -18.83 1.46 2.44
N SER A 51 -19.75 0.79 3.12
CA SER A 51 -20.92 1.45 3.72
C SER A 51 -20.51 2.37 4.86
N THR A 52 -21.04 3.58 4.85
CA THR A 52 -20.95 4.52 5.97
C THR A 52 -22.27 4.54 6.74
N PRO A 53 -22.25 4.67 8.08
CA PRO A 53 -23.46 4.93 8.85
C PRO A 53 -24.19 6.18 8.32
N GLY A 54 -25.53 6.15 8.34
CA GLY A 54 -26.34 7.29 7.88
C GLY A 54 -27.74 6.86 7.45
N THR A 55 -28.51 7.82 6.94
CA THR A 55 -29.92 7.63 6.54
C THR A 55 -30.11 6.71 5.35
N MET A 56 -29.06 6.48 4.56
CA MET A 56 -29.12 5.60 3.39
C MET A 56 -28.73 4.16 3.77
N PRO A 57 -29.58 3.15 3.49
CA PRO A 57 -29.23 1.77 3.72
C PRO A 57 -27.97 1.35 2.95
N ALA A 58 -27.13 0.50 3.57
CA ALA A 58 -25.86 0.05 3.00
C ALA A 58 -26.03 -0.55 1.59
N ALA A 59 -27.08 -1.34 1.36
CA ALA A 59 -27.39 -1.91 0.04
C ALA A 59 -27.65 -0.85 -1.04
N ARG A 60 -28.29 0.28 -0.68
CA ARG A 60 -28.54 1.39 -1.61
C ARG A 60 -27.26 2.18 -1.90
N GLN A 61 -26.39 2.36 -0.90
CA GLN A 61 -25.08 2.98 -1.09
C GLN A 61 -24.24 2.17 -2.08
N LEU A 62 -24.18 0.85 -1.89
CA LEU A 62 -23.42 -0.05 -2.75
C LEU A 62 -23.97 -0.10 -4.18
N ARG A 63 -25.29 -0.14 -4.35
CA ARG A 63 -25.93 -0.06 -5.68
C ARG A 63 -25.54 1.22 -6.42
N ARG A 64 -25.51 2.37 -5.73
CA ARG A 64 -25.06 3.65 -6.30
C ARG A 64 -23.57 3.66 -6.64
N ALA A 65 -22.72 3.06 -5.80
CA ALA A 65 -21.30 2.89 -6.09
C ALA A 65 -21.10 2.05 -7.36
N ARG A 66 -21.76 0.89 -7.43
CA ARG A 66 -21.71 -0.03 -8.58
C ARG A 66 -22.14 0.65 -9.88
N GLY A 67 -23.25 1.39 -9.88
CA GLY A 67 -23.71 2.13 -11.06
C GLY A 67 -22.70 3.18 -11.55
N ARG A 68 -22.12 3.96 -10.64
CA ARG A 68 -21.11 4.98 -11.00
C ARG A 68 -19.82 4.36 -11.52
N ILE A 69 -19.32 3.31 -10.85
CA ILE A 69 -18.13 2.58 -11.30
C ILE A 69 -18.39 1.99 -12.69
N ALA A 70 -19.53 1.33 -12.89
CA ALA A 70 -19.88 0.72 -14.18
C ALA A 70 -19.92 1.76 -15.31
N LEU A 71 -20.48 2.95 -15.07
CA LEU A 71 -20.50 4.03 -16.06
C LEU A 71 -19.09 4.51 -16.44
N GLN A 72 -18.19 4.65 -15.45
CA GLN A 72 -16.81 5.08 -15.72
C GLN A 72 -16.00 3.98 -16.43
N VAL A 73 -16.19 2.72 -16.05
CA VAL A 73 -15.64 1.55 -16.74
C VAL A 73 -16.13 1.50 -18.20
N TYR A 74 -17.42 1.77 -18.44
CA TYR A 74 -18.00 1.81 -19.77
C TYR A 74 -17.35 2.89 -20.64
N LYS A 75 -17.19 4.12 -20.12
CA LYS A 75 -16.50 5.21 -20.83
C LYS A 75 -15.07 4.87 -21.22
N LEU A 76 -14.33 4.15 -20.36
CA LEU A 76 -12.98 3.70 -20.69
C LEU A 76 -12.98 2.68 -21.84
N ARG A 77 -13.97 1.77 -21.86
CA ARG A 77 -14.13 0.79 -22.94
C ARG A 77 -14.44 1.46 -24.28
N GLU A 78 -15.37 2.41 -24.28
CA GLU A 78 -15.70 3.22 -25.48
C GLU A 78 -14.49 4.01 -25.99
N ALA A 79 -13.60 4.44 -25.09
CA ALA A 79 -12.34 5.08 -25.45
C ALA A 79 -11.24 4.09 -25.90
N GLY A 80 -11.56 2.81 -26.12
CA GLY A 80 -10.62 1.79 -26.60
C GLY A 80 -9.66 1.23 -25.54
N MET A 81 -9.88 1.51 -24.25
CA MET A 81 -9.00 1.00 -23.19
C MET A 81 -9.25 -0.48 -22.95
N GLN A 82 -8.15 -1.26 -22.96
CA GLN A 82 -8.17 -2.71 -22.78
C GLN A 82 -7.96 -3.11 -21.32
N ARG A 83 -7.21 -2.30 -20.56
CA ARG A 83 -6.90 -2.57 -19.15
C ARG A 83 -7.09 -1.33 -18.29
N LEU A 84 -7.49 -1.53 -17.05
CA LEU A 84 -7.59 -0.49 -16.03
C LEU A 84 -6.74 -0.88 -14.82
N VAL A 85 -5.74 -0.07 -14.51
CA VAL A 85 -5.00 -0.14 -13.24
C VAL A 85 -5.66 0.80 -12.24
N LEU A 86 -6.25 0.23 -11.18
CA LEU A 86 -6.79 0.98 -10.05
C LEU A 86 -5.82 0.85 -8.88
N SER A 87 -5.14 1.93 -8.50
CA SER A 87 -4.21 1.94 -7.38
C SER A 87 -4.70 2.82 -6.24
N ASP A 88 -5.00 2.22 -5.10
CA ASP A 88 -5.30 2.94 -3.87
C ASP A 88 -5.04 2.03 -2.65
N GLU A 89 -4.08 2.43 -1.82
CA GLU A 89 -3.73 1.70 -0.61
C GLU A 89 -4.85 1.64 0.44
N ASN A 90 -5.80 2.58 0.38
CA ASN A 90 -6.92 2.64 1.31
C ASN A 90 -7.95 1.52 1.06
N LEU A 91 -7.85 0.76 -0.04
CA LEU A 91 -8.80 -0.31 -0.34
C LEU A 91 -8.77 -1.41 0.72
N ILE A 92 -7.59 -1.76 1.23
CA ILE A 92 -7.43 -2.84 2.22
C ILE A 92 -7.52 -2.35 3.68
N GLY A 93 -7.51 -1.05 3.93
CA GLY A 93 -7.62 -0.49 5.27
C GLY A 93 -6.93 0.86 5.40
N SER A 94 -6.53 1.25 6.61
CA SER A 94 -5.86 2.54 6.83
C SER A 94 -4.72 2.42 7.85
N PRO A 95 -3.71 3.31 7.80
CA PRO A 95 -2.64 3.37 8.79
C PRO A 95 -3.17 3.57 10.19
N ARG A 96 -4.18 4.43 10.33
CA ARG A 96 -4.80 4.76 11.61
C ARG A 96 -5.41 3.53 12.27
N ARG A 97 -6.15 2.72 11.50
CA ARG A 97 -6.74 1.49 12.01
C ARG A 97 -5.67 0.45 12.36
N ASN A 98 -4.66 0.27 11.50
CA ASN A 98 -3.58 -0.67 11.78
C ASN A 98 -2.84 -0.29 13.08
N ILE A 99 -2.55 1.00 13.29
CA ILE A 99 -1.91 1.49 14.52
C ILE A 99 -2.82 1.33 15.74
N ARG A 100 -4.12 1.65 15.62
CA ARG A 100 -5.10 1.54 16.71
C ARG A 100 -5.29 0.09 17.15
N ASP A 101 -5.48 -0.81 16.18
CA ASP A 101 -5.75 -2.22 16.43
C ASP A 101 -4.44 -3.02 16.62
N MET A 102 -3.27 -2.38 16.44
CA MET A 102 -1.93 -2.99 16.49
C MET A 102 -1.77 -4.20 15.57
N ARG A 103 -2.50 -4.20 14.45
CA ARG A 103 -2.71 -5.38 13.61
C ARG A 103 -2.67 -5.02 12.12
N LEU A 104 -2.14 -5.93 11.29
CA LEU A 104 -2.06 -5.73 9.85
C LEU A 104 -3.43 -5.85 9.18
N TYR A 105 -4.04 -4.74 8.75
CA TYR A 105 -5.26 -4.71 7.91
C TYR A 105 -6.36 -5.69 8.36
N PRO A 106 -6.91 -5.54 9.58
CA PRO A 106 -7.80 -6.54 10.18
C PRO A 106 -9.18 -6.71 9.50
N ALA A 107 -9.52 -5.92 8.47
CA ALA A 107 -10.70 -6.16 7.63
C ALA A 107 -10.36 -6.16 6.14
N ALA A 108 -9.16 -6.60 5.76
CA ALA A 108 -8.76 -6.67 4.36
C ALA A 108 -9.78 -7.47 3.53
N GLY A 109 -10.17 -8.65 4.01
CA GLY A 109 -11.14 -9.54 3.35
C GLY A 109 -12.53 -8.92 3.21
N GLU A 110 -13.14 -8.45 4.31
CA GLU A 110 -14.47 -7.82 4.29
C GLU A 110 -14.53 -6.63 3.32
N ARG A 111 -13.50 -5.78 3.34
CA ARG A 111 -13.42 -4.63 2.44
C ARG A 111 -13.28 -5.06 0.99
N MET A 112 -12.45 -6.08 0.74
CA MET A 112 -12.24 -6.57 -0.61
C MET A 112 -13.49 -7.25 -1.18
N ALA A 113 -14.26 -7.98 -0.37
CA ALA A 113 -15.55 -8.55 -0.79
C ALA A 113 -16.51 -7.45 -1.26
N ARG A 114 -16.57 -6.33 -0.54
CA ARG A 114 -17.39 -5.16 -0.91
C ARG A 114 -16.91 -4.48 -2.20
N TYR A 115 -15.61 -4.30 -2.36
CA TYR A 115 -15.06 -3.73 -3.61
C TYR A 115 -15.24 -4.66 -4.81
N ARG A 116 -15.13 -5.98 -4.62
CA ARG A 116 -15.46 -6.98 -5.64
C ARG A 116 -16.90 -6.82 -6.11
N GLU A 117 -17.85 -6.70 -5.18
CA GLU A 117 -19.26 -6.46 -5.51
C GLU A 117 -19.47 -5.13 -6.24
N ALA A 118 -18.84 -4.05 -5.76
CA ALA A 118 -18.92 -2.72 -6.38
C ALA A 118 -18.34 -2.67 -7.80
N LEU A 119 -17.29 -3.45 -8.08
CA LEU A 119 -16.69 -3.60 -9.42
C LEU A 119 -17.45 -4.59 -10.31
N GLY A 120 -18.49 -5.24 -9.78
CA GLY A 120 -19.29 -6.24 -10.48
C GLY A 120 -18.55 -7.55 -10.73
N GLY A 121 -17.65 -7.95 -9.83
CA GLY A 121 -16.88 -9.20 -9.90
C GLY A 121 -15.77 -9.24 -10.94
N ARG A 122 -15.57 -8.16 -11.72
CA ARG A 122 -14.63 -8.11 -12.85
C ARG A 122 -13.24 -7.66 -12.43
N ILE A 123 -12.57 -8.44 -11.59
CA ILE A 123 -11.17 -8.20 -11.21
C ILE A 123 -10.34 -9.31 -11.83
N ALA A 124 -9.45 -8.96 -12.75
CA ALA A 124 -8.59 -9.94 -13.41
C ALA A 124 -7.39 -10.31 -12.55
N ARG A 125 -6.83 -9.32 -11.84
CA ARG A 125 -5.62 -9.46 -11.04
C ARG A 125 -5.62 -8.51 -9.87
N VAL A 126 -5.09 -8.96 -8.75
CA VAL A 126 -4.78 -8.14 -7.58
C VAL A 126 -3.29 -8.17 -7.32
N VAL A 127 -2.74 -7.02 -6.96
CA VAL A 127 -1.31 -6.82 -6.79
C VAL A 127 -1.10 -6.19 -5.42
N LEU A 128 -0.51 -6.95 -4.51
CA LEU A 128 -0.21 -6.53 -3.15
C LEU A 128 1.30 -6.30 -3.02
N SER A 129 1.71 -5.07 -2.71
CA SER A 129 3.06 -4.83 -2.22
C SER A 129 3.12 -5.08 -0.71
N ILE A 130 4.06 -5.90 -0.26
CA ILE A 130 4.36 -6.18 1.16
C ILE A 130 5.74 -5.67 1.54
N ARG A 131 6.09 -5.65 2.82
CA ARG A 131 7.39 -5.16 3.33
C ARG A 131 7.75 -5.91 4.62
N ALA A 132 9.04 -6.05 4.91
CA ALA A 132 9.49 -6.55 6.20
C ALA A 132 8.74 -5.87 7.36
N GLN A 133 8.13 -6.67 8.24
CA GLN A 133 7.15 -6.16 9.20
C GLN A 133 7.76 -5.14 10.17
N ASP A 134 9.01 -5.34 10.60
CA ASP A 134 9.76 -4.39 11.44
C ASP A 134 9.89 -3.03 10.75
N ALA A 135 10.24 -3.04 9.47
CA ALA A 135 10.40 -1.85 8.65
C ALA A 135 9.05 -1.20 8.29
N TYR A 136 8.00 -1.99 8.10
CA TYR A 136 6.64 -1.51 7.89
C TYR A 136 6.12 -0.76 9.13
N TRP A 137 6.15 -1.38 10.31
CA TRP A 137 5.65 -0.77 11.54
C TRP A 137 6.43 0.48 11.94
N THR A 138 7.76 0.42 11.85
CA THR A 138 8.63 1.60 12.07
C THR A 138 8.24 2.76 11.16
N SER A 139 8.07 2.48 9.87
CA SER A 139 7.69 3.49 8.88
C SER A 139 6.26 4.01 9.08
N LEU A 140 5.34 3.17 9.54
CA LEU A 140 3.94 3.52 9.80
C LEU A 140 3.80 4.41 11.03
N LEU A 141 4.51 4.09 12.11
CA LEU A 141 4.58 4.91 13.32
C LEU A 141 5.24 6.27 13.02
N ALA A 142 6.35 6.29 12.27
CA ALA A 142 7.01 7.54 11.89
C ALA A 142 6.08 8.43 11.04
N TYR A 143 5.27 7.80 10.18
CA TYR A 143 4.30 8.48 9.32
C TYR A 143 3.11 9.08 10.11
N SER A 144 2.74 8.49 11.24
CA SER A 144 1.61 8.94 12.05
C SER A 144 1.95 10.16 12.91
N ILE A 145 3.19 10.27 13.37
CA ILE A 145 3.63 11.35 14.28
C ILE A 145 3.32 12.74 13.69
N PRO A 146 3.76 13.13 12.47
CA PRO A 146 3.39 14.44 11.90
C PRO A 146 1.89 14.67 11.68
N ARG A 147 1.05 13.63 11.82
CA ARG A 147 -0.41 13.65 11.61
C ARG A 147 -1.21 13.60 12.92
N GLY A 148 -0.58 13.93 14.03
CA GLY A 148 -1.19 13.91 15.37
C GLY A 148 -1.17 12.55 16.05
N GLY A 149 -0.42 11.57 15.53
CA GLY A 149 -0.18 10.31 16.23
C GLY A 149 0.66 10.54 17.47
N ALA A 150 0.30 9.87 18.57
CA ALA A 150 1.10 9.80 19.79
C ALA A 150 2.30 8.86 19.61
N LEU A 151 3.36 9.10 20.36
CA LEU A 151 4.46 8.15 20.47
C LEU A 151 3.96 6.85 21.10
N PRO A 152 4.40 5.68 20.58
CA PRO A 152 4.09 4.41 21.19
C PRO A 152 4.92 4.21 22.46
N ASP A 153 4.29 3.79 23.54
CA ASP A 153 4.99 3.32 24.74
C ASP A 153 5.56 1.90 24.54
N SER A 154 6.43 1.47 25.46
CA SER A 154 7.07 0.15 25.44
C SER A 154 6.05 -1.00 25.41
N ALA A 155 4.90 -0.85 26.08
CA ALA A 155 3.86 -1.87 26.14
C ALA A 155 3.15 -2.02 24.79
N ARG A 156 2.93 -0.91 24.07
CA ARG A 156 2.36 -0.89 22.72
C ARG A 156 3.33 -1.46 21.71
N LEU A 157 4.62 -1.09 21.80
CA LEU A 157 5.66 -1.66 20.93
C LEU A 157 5.80 -3.17 21.12
N LYS A 158 5.77 -3.63 22.37
CA LYS A 158 5.76 -5.07 22.69
C LYS A 158 4.54 -5.77 22.10
N ARG A 159 3.33 -5.20 22.26
CA ARG A 159 2.10 -5.76 21.66
C ARG A 159 2.17 -5.86 20.15
N ILE A 160 2.63 -4.81 19.47
CA ILE A 160 2.81 -4.83 18.01
C ILE A 160 3.79 -5.93 17.59
N ALA A 161 4.92 -6.06 18.29
CA ALA A 161 5.95 -7.05 17.95
C ALA A 161 5.55 -8.51 18.28
N GLN A 162 4.55 -8.71 19.14
CA GLN A 162 4.03 -10.03 19.53
C GLN A 162 2.71 -10.40 18.84
N GLU A 163 2.16 -9.51 18.01
CA GLU A 163 0.93 -9.80 17.25
C GLU A 163 1.20 -10.93 16.25
N PRO A 164 0.47 -12.04 16.31
CA PRO A 164 0.75 -13.20 15.46
C PRO A 164 0.35 -12.98 14.00
N ARG A 165 -0.54 -12.01 13.72
CA ARG A 165 -1.04 -11.79 12.36
C ARG A 165 0.06 -11.26 11.44
N SER A 166 0.31 -11.98 10.35
CA SER A 166 1.35 -11.69 9.37
C SER A 166 0.80 -11.26 8.00
N TRP A 167 1.67 -11.12 6.99
CA TRP A 167 1.20 -10.87 5.62
C TRP A 167 0.49 -12.09 5.04
N ARG A 168 0.84 -13.31 5.46
CA ARG A 168 0.12 -14.54 5.10
C ARG A 168 -1.36 -14.40 5.39
N ASP A 169 -1.73 -13.96 6.60
CA ASP A 169 -3.14 -13.78 6.95
C ASP A 169 -3.85 -12.73 6.09
N VAL A 170 -3.17 -11.63 5.78
CA VAL A 170 -3.71 -10.59 4.89
C VAL A 170 -3.92 -11.14 3.47
N ILE A 171 -2.99 -11.93 2.97
CA ILE A 171 -3.06 -12.57 1.65
C ILE A 171 -4.20 -13.59 1.62
N THR A 172 -4.33 -14.43 2.65
CA THR A 172 -5.43 -15.40 2.80
C THR A 172 -6.78 -14.71 2.82
N ASP A 173 -6.94 -13.64 3.61
CA ASP A 173 -8.19 -12.85 3.65
C ASP A 173 -8.56 -12.29 2.27
N LEU A 174 -7.57 -11.81 1.51
CA LEU A 174 -7.78 -11.29 0.15
C LEU A 174 -8.17 -12.41 -0.82
N ALA A 175 -7.49 -13.56 -0.77
CA ALA A 175 -7.81 -14.72 -1.60
C ALA A 175 -9.22 -15.24 -1.33
N CYS A 176 -9.62 -15.35 -0.05
CA CYS A 176 -10.99 -15.71 0.34
C CYS A 176 -12.04 -14.73 -0.20
N ALA A 177 -11.75 -13.43 -0.21
CA ALA A 177 -12.65 -12.40 -0.72
C ALA A 177 -12.70 -12.32 -2.26
N LEU A 178 -11.72 -12.92 -2.94
CA LEU A 178 -11.50 -12.83 -4.39
C LEU A 178 -11.27 -14.22 -5.02
N PRO A 179 -12.24 -15.15 -4.88
CA PRO A 179 -12.08 -16.49 -5.45
C PRO A 179 -11.87 -16.42 -6.97
N GLY A 180 -10.88 -17.16 -7.46
CA GLY A 180 -10.52 -17.23 -8.88
C GLY A 180 -9.82 -15.98 -9.44
N THR A 181 -9.43 -15.03 -8.59
CA THR A 181 -8.65 -13.86 -9.02
C THR A 181 -7.16 -14.11 -8.77
N GLU A 182 -6.32 -13.84 -9.76
CA GLU A 182 -4.87 -13.96 -9.59
C GLU A 182 -4.35 -12.91 -8.59
N LEU A 183 -3.65 -13.34 -7.54
CA LEU A 183 -3.07 -12.48 -6.51
C LEU A 183 -1.54 -12.49 -6.61
N CYS A 184 -0.95 -11.40 -7.12
CA CYS A 184 0.49 -11.22 -7.19
C CYS A 184 1.01 -10.45 -5.97
N VAL A 185 2.11 -10.93 -5.38
CA VAL A 185 2.76 -10.31 -4.22
C VAL A 185 4.12 -9.76 -4.61
N LEU A 186 4.37 -8.48 -4.32
CA LEU A 186 5.61 -7.77 -4.66
C LEU A 186 6.31 -7.30 -3.38
N PRO A 187 7.50 -7.82 -3.05
CA PRO A 187 8.29 -7.31 -1.93
C PRO A 187 8.70 -5.84 -2.14
N HIS A 188 8.52 -5.01 -1.11
CA HIS A 188 8.90 -3.60 -1.17
C HIS A 188 10.39 -3.45 -1.40
N GLU A 189 11.21 -4.28 -0.76
CA GLU A 189 12.66 -4.28 -0.83
C GLU A 189 13.16 -4.40 -2.28
N ALA A 190 12.44 -5.19 -3.09
CA ALA A 190 12.75 -5.44 -4.49
C ALA A 190 12.26 -4.33 -5.45
N PHE A 191 11.09 -3.77 -5.15
CA PHE A 191 10.33 -2.96 -6.11
C PHE A 191 10.17 -1.48 -5.73
N ALA A 192 10.55 -1.04 -4.51
CA ALA A 192 10.32 0.32 -4.02
C ALA A 192 10.80 1.42 -4.98
N SER A 193 11.99 1.23 -5.54
CA SER A 193 12.68 2.16 -6.43
C SER A 193 12.48 1.83 -7.92
N ARG A 194 11.62 0.84 -8.23
CA ARG A 194 11.44 0.29 -9.59
C ARG A 194 9.95 0.25 -9.99
N PRO A 195 9.23 1.39 -10.00
CA PRO A 195 7.82 1.45 -10.37
C PRO A 195 7.54 0.95 -11.80
N GLU A 196 8.51 1.08 -12.72
CA GLU A 196 8.45 0.53 -14.06
C GLU A 196 8.39 -1.00 -14.07
N ARG A 197 9.14 -1.66 -13.17
CA ARG A 197 9.10 -3.12 -13.01
C ARG A 197 7.81 -3.57 -12.32
N LYS A 198 7.31 -2.77 -11.36
CA LYS A 198 5.96 -3.00 -10.81
C LYS A 198 4.93 -3.00 -11.94
N LEU A 199 4.93 -1.98 -12.80
CA LEU A 199 4.01 -1.90 -13.92
C LEU A 199 4.16 -3.09 -14.88
N ALA A 200 5.39 -3.45 -15.23
CA ALA A 200 5.68 -4.59 -16.10
C ALA A 200 5.09 -5.89 -15.56
N ALA A 201 5.31 -6.19 -14.28
CA ALA A 201 4.75 -7.37 -13.62
C ALA A 201 3.21 -7.33 -13.59
N MET A 202 2.62 -6.18 -13.28
CA MET A 202 1.17 -6.04 -13.20
C MET A 202 0.47 -6.19 -14.55
N CYS A 203 1.07 -5.66 -15.61
CA CYS A 203 0.44 -5.49 -16.91
C CYS A 203 1.06 -6.38 -18.01
N ALA A 204 1.99 -7.27 -17.69
CA ALA A 204 2.77 -8.05 -18.66
C ALA A 204 3.30 -7.14 -19.79
N MET A 205 3.98 -6.06 -19.40
CA MET A 205 4.49 -5.04 -20.34
C MET A 205 6.00 -5.18 -20.49
N ASP A 206 6.46 -5.42 -21.72
CA ASP A 206 7.88 -5.62 -22.02
C ASP A 206 8.70 -4.34 -21.88
N ALA A 207 8.16 -3.22 -22.36
CA ALA A 207 8.84 -1.92 -22.38
C ALA A 207 8.05 -0.86 -21.58
N PRO A 208 8.09 -0.89 -20.23
CA PRO A 208 7.45 0.14 -19.42
C PRO A 208 8.18 1.49 -19.58
N PRO A 209 7.44 2.61 -19.57
CA PRO A 209 8.06 3.92 -19.72
C PRO A 209 8.99 4.22 -18.53
N LEU A 210 10.06 5.00 -18.77
CA LEU A 210 11.05 5.31 -17.73
C LEU A 210 10.88 6.70 -17.11
N CYS A 211 9.99 7.54 -17.66
CA CYS A 211 9.74 8.87 -17.13
C CYS A 211 9.25 8.79 -15.67
N ALA A 212 9.88 9.57 -14.78
CA ALA A 212 9.62 9.59 -13.33
C ALA A 212 9.87 8.25 -12.60
N ALA A 213 10.54 7.26 -13.22
CA ALA A 213 10.77 5.95 -12.61
C ALA A 213 11.73 5.97 -11.41
N ARG A 214 12.46 7.08 -11.21
CA ARG A 214 13.40 7.26 -10.10
C ARG A 214 12.93 8.27 -9.05
N GLU A 215 11.73 8.84 -9.23
CA GLU A 215 11.17 9.76 -8.23
C GLU A 215 10.72 8.97 -6.99
N TRP A 216 11.21 9.37 -5.81
CA TRP A 216 10.86 8.75 -4.54
C TRP A 216 10.15 9.73 -3.61
N LEU A 217 8.83 9.56 -3.47
CA LEU A 217 7.98 10.34 -2.59
C LEU A 217 7.72 9.69 -1.23
N ASN A 218 7.27 10.49 -0.27
CA ASN A 218 6.80 10.05 1.05
C ASN A 218 7.81 9.22 1.86
N ARG A 219 9.10 9.59 1.75
CA ARG A 219 10.16 9.08 2.63
C ARG A 219 9.78 9.31 4.10
N SER A 220 10.18 8.40 4.98
CA SER A 220 9.94 8.56 6.41
C SER A 220 10.65 9.81 6.94
N PRO A 221 10.04 10.56 7.88
CA PRO A 221 10.72 11.65 8.55
C PRO A 221 12.02 11.19 9.20
N ARG A 222 13.02 12.07 9.24
CA ARG A 222 14.27 11.81 9.98
C ARG A 222 14.04 11.95 11.49
N PRO A 223 14.85 11.32 12.35
CA PRO A 223 14.76 11.50 13.80
C PRO A 223 14.74 12.96 14.24
N ASP A 224 15.55 13.81 13.62
CA ASP A 224 15.63 15.24 13.92
C ASP A 224 14.30 15.97 13.62
N GLU A 225 13.64 15.61 12.50
CA GLU A 225 12.34 16.16 12.12
C GLU A 225 11.25 15.70 13.09
N LEU A 226 11.32 14.46 13.57
CA LEU A 226 10.41 13.95 14.60
C LEU A 226 10.63 14.67 15.93
N ARG A 227 11.89 14.86 16.36
CA ARG A 227 12.22 15.57 17.60
C ARG A 227 11.71 17.01 17.58
N ALA A 228 11.92 17.74 16.48
CA ALA A 228 11.42 19.10 16.33
C ALA A 228 9.88 19.15 16.47
N LEU A 229 9.18 18.25 15.78
CA LEU A 229 7.71 18.22 15.81
C LEU A 229 7.12 17.77 17.17
N LEU A 230 7.85 16.95 17.92
CA LEU A 230 7.44 16.52 19.26
C LEU A 230 7.72 17.64 20.29
N ALA A 231 8.84 18.35 20.15
CA ALA A 231 9.13 19.53 20.97
C ALA A 231 8.05 20.62 20.80
N GLU A 232 7.55 20.84 19.59
CA GLU A 232 6.40 21.73 19.32
C GLU A 232 5.11 21.31 20.06
N ARG A 233 4.99 20.04 20.47
CA ARG A 233 3.86 19.52 21.25
C ARG A 233 4.10 19.54 22.77
N GLY A 234 5.26 20.00 23.21
CA GLY A 234 5.70 19.87 24.61
C GLY A 234 6.16 18.45 24.98
N GLU A 235 6.41 17.59 23.99
CA GLU A 235 6.96 16.25 24.20
C GLU A 235 8.49 16.29 23.96
N ALA A 236 9.29 15.83 24.93
CA ALA A 236 10.76 15.75 24.79
C ALA A 236 11.27 14.29 24.84
N PRO A 237 10.92 13.46 23.84
CA PRO A 237 11.27 12.04 23.85
C PRO A 237 12.72 11.81 23.44
N GLN A 238 13.32 10.78 24.03
CA GLN A 238 14.55 10.20 23.50
C GLN A 238 14.18 9.31 22.31
N LEU A 239 14.42 9.80 21.09
CA LEU A 239 14.22 9.03 19.87
C LEU A 239 15.53 8.37 19.46
N ASP A 240 15.63 7.07 19.69
CA ASP A 240 16.77 6.29 19.23
C ASP A 240 16.85 6.30 17.70
N ALA A 241 18.07 6.42 17.21
CA ALA A 241 18.42 6.31 15.80
C ALA A 241 19.51 5.25 15.64
N ALA A 242 19.50 4.53 14.51
CA ALA A 242 20.60 3.64 14.20
C ALA A 242 21.89 4.46 13.95
N PRO A 243 23.10 3.88 14.15
CA PRO A 243 24.36 4.54 13.80
C PRO A 243 24.38 4.96 12.33
N GLY A 244 24.83 6.19 12.06
CA GLY A 244 24.71 6.84 10.76
C GLY A 244 23.37 7.59 10.60
N ASP A 245 23.20 8.32 9.51
CA ASP A 245 22.10 9.27 9.24
C ASP A 245 20.70 8.61 9.07
N ALA A 246 20.42 7.52 9.80
CA ALA A 246 19.58 6.42 9.33
C ALA A 246 18.42 6.07 10.29
N GLN A 247 17.26 6.67 10.02
CA GLN A 247 15.90 6.26 10.47
C GLN A 247 15.66 6.10 11.98
N TRP A 248 14.46 6.51 12.42
CA TRP A 248 14.01 6.26 13.79
C TRP A 248 13.83 4.76 14.04
N THR A 249 14.28 4.28 15.20
CA THR A 249 14.21 2.86 15.60
C THR A 249 13.37 2.67 16.86
N PRO A 250 12.04 2.54 16.75
CA PRO A 250 11.16 2.38 17.91
C PRO A 250 11.23 1.00 18.57
N PHE A 251 11.65 -0.03 17.84
CA PHE A 251 11.66 -1.41 18.33
C PHE A 251 13.07 -1.82 18.75
N ASN A 252 13.16 -2.56 19.86
CA ASN A 252 14.41 -3.14 20.32
C ASN A 252 14.87 -4.31 19.42
N PRO A 253 16.13 -4.79 19.53
CA PRO A 253 16.65 -5.85 18.67
C PRO A 253 15.80 -7.15 18.68
N ALA A 254 15.31 -7.58 19.83
CA ALA A 254 14.50 -8.80 19.95
C ALA A 254 13.14 -8.66 19.25
N GLN A 255 12.48 -7.51 19.42
CA GLN A 255 11.22 -7.19 18.74
C GLN A 255 11.40 -7.15 17.22
N LYS A 256 12.51 -6.57 16.74
CA LYS A 256 12.83 -6.54 15.30
C LYS A 256 13.11 -7.93 14.77
N ALA A 257 13.82 -8.77 15.53
CA ALA A 257 14.10 -10.15 15.14
C ALA A 257 12.81 -10.97 14.97
N ALA A 258 11.89 -10.91 15.93
CA ALA A 258 10.60 -11.62 15.85
C ALA A 258 9.76 -11.21 14.62
N MET A 259 9.66 -9.91 14.34
CA MET A 259 8.94 -9.43 13.15
C MET A 259 9.63 -9.81 11.82
N ARG A 260 10.96 -9.92 11.82
CA ARG A 260 11.73 -10.37 10.65
C ARG A 260 11.58 -11.86 10.41
N GLU A 261 11.53 -12.66 11.47
CA GLU A 261 11.25 -14.09 11.41
C GLU A 261 9.86 -14.34 10.81
N SER A 262 8.81 -13.68 11.33
CA SER A 262 7.46 -13.75 10.75
C SER A 262 7.43 -13.37 9.26
N TYR A 263 8.17 -12.32 8.87
CA TYR A 263 8.27 -11.95 7.45
C TYR A 263 9.04 -12.98 6.62
N ALA A 264 10.11 -13.58 7.17
CA ALA A 264 10.87 -14.62 6.48
C ALA A 264 9.98 -15.86 6.24
N ASP A 265 9.16 -16.24 7.22
CA ASP A 265 8.17 -17.32 7.09
C ASP A 265 7.09 -16.99 6.05
N ASP A 266 6.62 -15.74 5.98
CA ASP A 266 5.71 -15.28 4.94
C ASP A 266 6.34 -15.44 3.54
N ILE A 267 7.59 -15.00 3.37
CA ILE A 267 8.32 -15.11 2.09
C ILE A 267 8.63 -16.56 1.73
N TYR A 268 9.00 -17.41 2.70
CA TYR A 268 9.23 -18.83 2.48
C TYR A 268 7.95 -19.52 1.97
N TRP A 269 6.83 -19.28 2.64
CA TRP A 269 5.52 -19.80 2.21
C TRP A 269 5.12 -19.29 0.82
N LEU A 270 5.37 -18.02 0.52
CA LEU A 270 5.15 -17.44 -0.80
C LEU A 270 5.99 -18.12 -1.89
N ARG A 271 7.26 -18.41 -1.61
CA ARG A 271 8.15 -19.16 -2.53
C ARG A 271 7.74 -20.62 -2.71
N ALA A 272 7.17 -21.23 -1.67
CA ALA A 272 6.62 -22.58 -1.71
C ALA A 272 5.28 -22.66 -2.46
N GLY A 273 4.81 -21.57 -3.07
CA GLY A 273 3.59 -21.52 -3.88
C GLY A 273 2.35 -21.05 -3.14
N ALA A 274 2.48 -20.62 -1.89
CA ALA A 274 1.42 -19.99 -1.09
C ALA A 274 0.11 -20.78 -1.02
N ASP A 275 0.18 -22.11 -0.98
CA ASP A 275 -0.97 -23.02 -1.06
C ASP A 275 -1.88 -22.78 -2.29
N GLY A 276 -1.33 -22.20 -3.36
CA GLY A 276 -2.06 -21.78 -4.56
C GLY A 276 -2.83 -20.48 -4.41
N LEU A 277 -2.73 -19.78 -3.27
CA LEU A 277 -3.48 -18.54 -2.99
C LEU A 277 -2.85 -17.30 -3.64
N ALA A 278 -1.54 -17.30 -3.87
CA ALA A 278 -0.82 -16.14 -4.38
C ALA A 278 0.48 -16.52 -5.12
N ILE A 279 0.96 -15.59 -5.95
CA ILE A 279 2.19 -15.73 -6.72
C ILE A 279 3.18 -14.65 -6.26
N LEU A 280 4.35 -15.08 -5.78
CA LEU A 280 5.45 -14.16 -5.49
C LEU A 280 6.09 -13.67 -6.79
N THR A 281 6.16 -12.35 -6.97
CA THR A 281 6.95 -11.75 -8.05
C THR A 281 8.35 -11.47 -7.54
N GLU A 282 9.34 -12.20 -8.06
CA GLU A 282 10.76 -11.96 -7.76
C GLU A 282 11.44 -11.21 -8.90
N THR A 283 12.46 -10.41 -8.56
CA THR A 283 13.34 -9.82 -9.58
C THR A 283 14.46 -10.82 -9.91
N PRO A 284 14.92 -10.96 -11.17
CA PRO A 284 16.02 -11.88 -11.52
C PRO A 284 17.31 -11.71 -10.70
N ALA A 285 17.53 -10.53 -10.10
CA ALA A 285 18.70 -10.25 -9.26
C ALA A 285 18.58 -10.80 -7.81
N GLU A 286 17.42 -11.32 -7.40
CA GLU A 286 17.14 -11.73 -6.01
C GLU A 286 17.11 -13.23 -5.80
N ALA A 287 17.29 -14.03 -6.86
CA ALA A 287 17.58 -15.46 -6.75
C ALA A 287 18.95 -15.74 -6.06
N GLY A 288 19.75 -14.70 -5.82
CA GLY A 288 20.97 -14.75 -5.01
C GLY A 288 21.11 -13.53 -4.11
N THR A 289 21.11 -13.75 -2.79
CA THR A 289 21.50 -12.82 -1.72
C THR A 289 20.67 -11.53 -1.52
N VAL A 290 19.99 -11.47 -0.36
CA VAL A 290 19.35 -10.26 0.19
C VAL A 290 20.44 -9.26 0.64
N LYS A 291 20.72 -8.25 -0.18
CA LYS A 291 21.37 -7.01 0.28
C LYS A 291 20.47 -5.82 -0.03
N THR A 292 20.03 -5.14 1.02
CA THR A 292 19.32 -3.86 0.91
C THR A 292 20.25 -2.83 0.26
N PRO A 293 19.92 -2.24 -0.90
CA PRO A 293 20.78 -1.24 -1.50
C PRO A 293 20.65 0.08 -0.73
N ALA A 294 21.78 0.65 -0.32
CA ALA A 294 21.85 2.05 0.10
C ALA A 294 21.67 2.94 -1.15
N LEU A 295 20.55 3.66 -1.23
CA LEU A 295 20.28 4.58 -2.34
C LEU A 295 20.93 5.94 -2.09
N ARG A 296 21.87 6.30 -2.97
CA ARG A 296 22.55 7.61 -3.04
C ARG A 296 21.54 8.75 -3.22
N ALA A 297 21.88 9.89 -2.64
CA ALA A 297 21.03 11.04 -2.44
C ALA A 297 20.82 11.84 -3.72
N GLU A 298 19.60 11.86 -4.28
CA GLU A 298 19.19 12.91 -5.20
C GLU A 298 17.73 13.36 -4.97
N THR A 299 17.62 14.70 -4.96
CA THR A 299 16.49 15.65 -4.96
C THR A 299 15.19 15.34 -4.19
N ARG A 300 14.98 16.16 -3.16
CA ARG A 300 13.77 16.26 -2.33
C ARG A 300 12.75 17.15 -3.04
N ARG A 301 11.69 16.59 -3.65
CA ARG A 301 10.47 17.36 -3.96
C ARG A 301 9.41 17.08 -2.90
N GLY A 302 9.23 18.05 -2.00
CA GLY A 302 8.12 18.06 -1.05
C GLY A 302 6.80 18.24 -1.79
N SER A 303 6.04 17.16 -1.95
CA SER A 303 4.66 17.27 -2.41
C SER A 303 3.78 17.71 -1.23
N ARG A 304 3.56 19.02 -1.10
CA ARG A 304 2.48 19.60 -0.28
C ARG A 304 1.13 19.25 -0.90
N HIS A 305 0.63 18.04 -0.69
CA HIS A 305 -0.76 17.69 -0.99
C HIS A 305 -1.25 16.65 0.03
N ASP A 306 -1.42 17.10 1.27
CA ASP A 306 -2.35 16.47 2.22
C ASP A 306 -2.63 17.43 3.40
N GLN A 307 -2.92 18.69 3.08
CA GLN A 307 -3.54 19.59 4.04
C GLN A 307 -5.06 19.45 3.95
N GLY A 308 -5.64 18.93 5.03
CA GLY A 308 -6.92 19.41 5.55
C GLY A 308 -8.18 19.06 4.77
N GLN A 309 -8.73 17.88 5.05
CA GLN A 309 -10.15 17.85 5.40
C GLN A 309 -10.28 17.34 6.83
N ARG A 310 -10.13 18.30 7.76
CA ARG A 310 -10.81 18.23 9.06
C ARG A 310 -12.30 18.38 8.74
N HIS A 311 -13.04 17.28 8.78
CA HIS A 311 -14.44 17.37 9.15
C HIS A 311 -14.66 16.41 10.31
N LEU A 312 -14.99 17.02 11.44
CA LEU A 312 -15.68 16.41 12.56
C LEU A 312 -17.02 15.89 12.05
N ALA A 313 -17.18 14.57 12.06
CA ALA A 313 -18.40 13.81 12.37
C ALA A 313 -18.04 12.32 12.31
#